data_AF-A0A269PAR8-F1
#
_entry.id   AF-A0A269PAR8-F1
#
_cell.length_a   1.000
_cell.length_b   1.000
_cell.length_c   1.000
_cell.angle_alpha   90.00
_cell.angle_beta   90.00
_cell.angle_gamma   90.00
#
_symmetry.space_group_name_H-M   'P 1'
#
loop_
_entity.id
_entity.type
_entity.pdbx_description
1 polymer ?
#
loop_
_entity_poly.entity_id
_entity_poly.type
_entity_poly.pdbx_seq_one_letter_code
_entity_poly.pdbx_strand_id
1 'polypeptide(L)' 'MHPLLCELFDPDTSPARVLEIREQIAACPHCFGRLESEQAVRDLVRDCCGEVRAPEPLRDRIIASIMSVSYTEIRYH' A
#
# COMPACT_ATOMS: atom_id res chain seq x y z
N MET A 1 -21.84 -2.08 -3.85
CA MET A 1 -20.46 -2.30 -3.36
C MET A 1 -19.95 -3.64 -3.90
N HIS A 2 -18.72 -3.74 -4.45
CA HIS A 2 -18.22 -5.03 -4.97
C HIS A 2 -17.69 -5.84 -3.78
N PRO A 3 -18.15 -7.09 -3.56
CA PRO A 3 -17.76 -7.85 -2.37
C PRO A 3 -16.24 -8.03 -2.25
N LEU A 4 -15.56 -8.26 -3.38
CA LEU A 4 -14.09 -8.36 -3.41
C LEU A 4 -13.37 -7.05 -3.03
N LEU A 5 -13.93 -5.89 -3.40
CA LEU A 5 -13.32 -4.61 -3.03
C LEU A 5 -13.55 -4.27 -1.56
N CYS A 6 -14.72 -4.64 -1.02
CA CYS A 6 -14.97 -4.55 0.41
C CYS A 6 -13.95 -5.38 1.20
N GLU A 7 -13.78 -6.65 0.81
CA GLU A 7 -12.82 -7.56 1.43
C GLU A 7 -11.37 -7.05 1.27
N LEU A 8 -11.00 -6.50 0.11
CA LEU A 8 -9.67 -5.94 -0.13
C LEU A 8 -9.31 -4.77 0.82
N PHE A 9 -10.31 -3.95 1.16
CA PHE A 9 -10.13 -2.77 2.00
C PHE A 9 -10.49 -2.99 3.48
N ASP A 10 -10.84 -4.22 3.84
CA ASP A 10 -11.09 -4.59 5.22
C ASP A 10 -9.75 -4.77 5.96
N PRO A 11 -9.52 -4.05 7.06
CA PRO A 11 -8.27 -4.17 7.83
C PRO A 11 -8.05 -5.56 8.43
N ASP A 12 -9.11 -6.37 8.58
CA ASP A 12 -9.03 -7.73 9.14
C ASP A 12 -8.70 -8.77 8.06
N THR A 13 -8.64 -8.39 6.78
CA THR A 13 -8.28 -9.31 5.69
C THR A 13 -6.81 -9.68 5.75
N SER A 14 -6.54 -11.00 5.68
CA SER A 14 -5.18 -11.51 5.75
C SER A 14 -4.33 -11.05 4.55
N PRO A 15 -3.00 -10.86 4.71
CA PRO A 15 -2.13 -10.46 3.61
C PRO A 15 -2.16 -11.42 2.42
N ALA A 16 -2.25 -12.72 2.67
CA ALA A 16 -2.38 -13.74 1.62
C ALA A 16 -3.68 -13.53 0.81
N ARG A 17 -4.78 -13.27 1.50
CA ARG A 17 -6.07 -13.03 0.86
C ARG A 17 -6.10 -11.73 0.06
N VAL A 18 -5.45 -10.68 0.55
CA VAL A 18 -5.26 -9.43 -0.21
C VAL A 18 -4.57 -9.68 -1.54
N LEU A 19 -3.53 -10.51 -1.57
CA LEU A 19 -2.82 -10.85 -2.80
C LEU A 19 -3.72 -11.61 -3.79
N GLU A 20 -4.44 -12.63 -3.32
CA GLU A 20 -5.39 -13.38 -4.16
C GLU A 20 -6.45 -12.47 -4.79
N ILE A 21 -7.01 -11.53 -4.01
CA ILE A 21 -8.02 -10.60 -4.50
C ILE A 21 -7.41 -9.67 -5.56
N ARG A 22 -6.17 -9.20 -5.37
CA ARG A 22 -5.46 -8.36 -6.35
C ARG A 22 -5.23 -9.11 -7.67
N GLU A 23 -4.85 -10.38 -7.62
CA GLU A 23 -4.70 -11.21 -8.81
C GLU A 23 -6.02 -11.38 -9.56
N GLN A 24 -7.11 -11.65 -8.84
CA GLN A 24 -8.46 -11.76 -9.42
C GLN A 24 -8.92 -10.46 -10.09
N ILE A 25 -8.63 -9.31 -9.47
CA ILE A 25 -8.95 -8.00 -10.04
C ILE A 25 -8.11 -7.73 -11.29
N ALA A 26 -6.82 -8.09 -11.28
CA ALA A 26 -5.93 -7.90 -12.42
C ALA A 26 -6.38 -8.69 -13.67
N ALA A 27 -7.05 -9.82 -13.48
CA ALA A 27 -7.61 -10.62 -14.58
C ALA A 27 -8.85 -9.97 -15.25
N CYS A 28 -9.42 -8.91 -14.67
CA CYS A 28 -10.61 -8.24 -15.19
C CYS A 28 -10.41 -6.70 -15.30
N PRO A 29 -10.24 -6.15 -16.51
CA PRO A 29 -10.01 -4.71 -16.72
C PRO A 29 -11.08 -3.80 -16.12
N HIS A 30 -12.35 -4.24 -16.14
CA HIS A 30 -13.45 -3.49 -15.55
C HIS A 30 -13.37 -3.43 -14.01
N CYS A 31 -12.98 -4.54 -13.37
CA CYS A 31 -12.76 -4.57 -11.93
C CYS A 31 -11.56 -3.69 -11.54
N PHE A 32 -10.53 -3.64 -12.38
CA PHE A 32 -9.36 -2.80 -12.17
C PHE A 32 -9.70 -1.30 -12.19
N GLY A 33 -10.41 -0.80 -13.21
CA GLY A 33 -10.78 0.62 -13.26
C GLY A 33 -11.69 1.05 -12.09
N ARG A 34 -12.47 0.12 -11.56
CA ARG A 34 -13.28 0.34 -10.35
C ARG A 34 -12.44 0.35 -9.07
N LEU A 35 -11.42 -0.50 -8.97
CA LEU A 35 -10.43 -0.44 -7.89
C LEU A 35 -9.71 0.92 -7.88
N GLU A 36 -9.28 1.42 -9.04
CA GLU A 36 -8.62 2.72 -9.15
C GLU A 36 -9.50 3.86 -8.64
N SER A 37 -10.78 3.85 -9.04
CA SER A 37 -11.76 4.86 -8.60
C SER A 37 -11.96 4.83 -7.07
N GLU A 38 -12.12 3.64 -6.48
CA GLU A 38 -12.29 3.47 -5.02
C GLU A 38 -11.03 3.91 -4.26
N GLN A 39 -9.84 3.58 -4.79
CA GLN A 39 -8.57 3.98 -4.20
C GLN A 39 -8.41 5.50 -4.22
N ALA A 40 -8.72 6.16 -5.34
CA ALA A 40 -8.64 7.61 -5.47
C ALA A 40 -9.56 8.33 -4.46
N VAL A 41 -10.78 7.84 -4.27
CA VAL A 41 -11.71 8.39 -3.26
C VAL A 41 -11.16 8.19 -1.84
N ARG A 42 -10.65 7.00 -1.52
CA ARG A 42 -10.05 6.71 -0.21
C ARG A 42 -8.81 7.56 0.08
N ASP A 43 -7.99 7.79 -0.93
CA ASP A 43 -6.82 8.66 -0.85
C ASP A 43 -7.24 10.09 -0.54
N LEU A 44 -8.24 10.62 -1.24
CA LEU A 44 -8.79 11.96 -0.99
C LEU A 44 -9.35 12.11 0.44
N VAL A 45 -10.07 11.09 0.94
CA VAL A 45 -10.58 11.09 2.32
C VAL A 45 -9.43 11.03 3.34
N ARG A 46 -8.41 10.20 3.07
CA ARG A 46 -7.23 10.10 3.94
C ARG A 46 -6.46 11.42 3.97
N ASP A 47 -6.32 12.11 2.85
CA ASP A 47 -5.62 13.39 2.79
C ASP A 47 -6.42 14.50 3.50
N CYS A 48 -7.75 14.47 3.41
CA CYS A 48 -8.62 15.43 4.09
C CYS A 48 -8.74 15.21 5.61
N CYS A 49 -8.80 13.95 6.06
CA CYS A 49 -9.19 13.60 7.42
C CYS A 49 -8.18 12.72 8.19
N GLY A 50 -7.12 12.24 7.53
CA GLY A 50 -6.15 11.28 8.06
C GLY A 50 -4.80 11.89 8.44
N GLU A 51 -4.65 13.22 8.39
CA GLU A 51 -3.39 13.93 8.66
C GLU A 51 -3.07 13.99 10.18
N VAL A 52 -2.98 12.84 10.85
CA VAL A 52 -2.17 12.74 12.08
C VAL A 52 -0.73 12.67 11.60
N ARG A 53 -0.11 13.84 11.40
CA ARG A 53 1.31 13.92 11.04
C ARG A 53 2.11 13.09 12.04
N ALA A 54 2.85 12.10 11.54
CA ALA A 54 3.79 11.36 12.36
C ALA A 54 4.71 12.37 13.07
N PRO A 55 5.02 12.19 14.37
CA PRO A 55 5.94 13.08 15.07
C PRO A 55 7.24 13.21 14.27
N GLU A 56 7.67 14.44 14.01
CA GLU A 56 8.89 14.76 13.25
C GLU A 56 10.10 13.87 13.59
N PRO A 57 10.43 13.59 14.87
CA PRO A 57 11.57 12.71 15.19
C PRO A 57 11.42 11.27 14.70
N LEU A 58 10.20 10.74 14.63
CA LEU A 58 9.94 9.40 14.07
C LEU A 58 10.13 9.40 12.55
N ARG A 59 9.69 10.48 11.88
CA ARG A 59 9.84 10.65 10.44
C ARG A 59 11.31 10.72 10.04
N ASP A 60 12.09 11.53 10.74
CA ASP A 60 13.53 11.71 10.48
C ASP A 60 14.31 10.41 10.65
N ARG A 61 13.97 9.62 11.68
CA ARG A 61 14.58 8.30 11.90
C ARG A 61 14.30 7.34 10.75
N ILE A 62 13.06 7.26 10.27
CA ILE A 62 12.69 6.37 9.17
C ILE A 62 13.39 6.78 7.87
N ILE A 63 13.42 8.09 7.56
CA ILE A 63 14.11 8.61 6.37
C ILE A 63 15.59 8.23 6.41
N ALA A 64 16.26 8.44 7.55
CA ALA A 64 17.67 8.07 7.71
C ALA A 64 17.91 6.56 7.50
N SER A 65 17.01 5.69 7.98
CA SER A 65 17.10 4.24 7.78
C SER A 65 16.84 3.80 6.34
N ILE A 66 15.97 4.50 5.60
CA ILE A 66 15.73 4.19 4.17
C ILE A 66 16.91 4.66 3.30
N MET A 67 17.49 5.81 3.63
CA MET A 67 18.60 6.39 2.86
C MET A 67 19.95 5.72 3.12
N SER A 68 20.09 4.87 4.13
CA SER A 68 21.34 4.17 4.40
C SER A 68 21.58 3.09 3.34
N VAL A 69 22.48 3.37 2.40
CA VAL A 69 22.96 2.40 1.40
C VAL A 69 24.13 1.61 2.00
N SER A 70 23.95 0.29 2.17
CA SER A 70 25.03 -0.64 2.50
C SER A 70 25.57 -1.31 1.24
N TYR A 71 26.87 -1.20 0.96
CA TYR A 71 27.51 -1.97 -0.10
C TYR A 71 28.11 -3.25 0.49
N THR A 72 27.93 -4.37 -0.21
CA THR A 72 28.62 -5.64 0.09
C THR A 72 29.69 -5.84 -0.97
N GLU A 73 30.97 -5.81 -0.58
CA GLU A 73 32.08 -6.05 -1.50
C GLU A 73 32.23 -7.55 -1.75
N ILE A 74 32.01 -7.99 -3.00
CA ILE A 74 32.26 -9.37 -3.42
C ILE A 74 33.66 -9.43 -4.01
N ARG A 75 34.61 -10.04 -3.27
CA ARG A 75 35.96 -10.33 -3.77
C ARG A 75 35.94 -11.62 -4.60
N TYR A 76 36.23 -11.50 -5.89
CA TYR A 76 36.56 -12.63 -6.75
C TYR A 76 38.05 -12.95 -6.59
N HIS A 77 38.39 -14.20 -6.30
CA HIS A 77 39.75 -14.74 -6.25
C HIS A 77 39.89 -15.82 -7.34
#